data_AF-A0A955VT62-F1
#
_entry.id   AF-A0A955VT62-F1
#
_cell.length_a   1.000
_cell.length_b   1.000
_cell.length_c   1.000
_cell.angle_alpha   90.00
_cell.angle_beta   90.00
_cell.angle_gamma   90.00
#
_symmetry.space_group_name_H-M   'P 1'
#
loop_
_entity.id
_entity.type
_entity.pdbx_description
1 polymer ?
#
loop_
_entity_poly.entity_id
_entity_poly.type
_entity_poly.pdbx_seq_one_letter_code
_entity_poly.pdbx_strand_id
1 'polypeptide(L)'
;MEKPQKTGSSMGLMGMFGVLMGAGCFLFAGLGFLNTAFDWELVLRISGARVEIPDSYDVCYGLLAAGAVFIGLTFFGGAVKRKFKEAKGRPMTRVLILLGAAGLLAAIFRAVQIIALVNTYGSMLAYYATDGDLEDVKKELAKGATAEDLDRAVGRAAQYDNHEALALLLAAGADFTQKTRPEGERRCMLAGTGPAFIKLALAHGVTPATCPDSADLLWYVVREGKDDAALAEVVTLLRGAGWTPVAPEYAGKQSVAGLAKQHNLPLTAAALTAP
;
A
#
# COMPACT_ATOMS: atom_id res chain seq x y z
N MET A 1 41.02 -5.42 50.99
CA MET A 1 40.24 -6.29 50.07
C MET A 1 39.01 -5.52 49.63
N GLU A 2 39.11 -4.80 48.51
CA GLU A 2 37.95 -4.17 47.88
C GLU A 2 37.02 -5.26 47.34
N LYS A 3 35.73 -5.19 47.70
CA LYS A 3 34.69 -6.00 47.07
C LYS A 3 34.46 -5.46 45.65
N PRO A 4 34.38 -6.33 44.62
CA PRO A 4 34.05 -5.89 43.29
C PRO A 4 32.62 -5.32 43.28
N GLN A 5 32.51 -4.05 42.89
CA GLN A 5 31.23 -3.41 42.65
C GLN A 5 30.59 -4.08 41.43
N LYS A 6 29.60 -4.95 41.64
CA LYS A 6 28.81 -5.55 40.56
C LYS A 6 28.09 -4.44 39.80
N THR A 7 28.69 -3.94 38.73
CA THR A 7 28.02 -3.13 37.70
C THR A 7 27.21 -4.07 36.78
N GLY A 8 26.23 -4.75 37.36
CA GLY A 8 25.15 -5.36 36.59
C GLY A 8 24.06 -4.32 36.46
N SER A 9 23.98 -3.61 35.33
CA SER A 9 22.76 -2.88 34.97
C SER A 9 21.64 -3.90 34.83
N SER A 10 20.88 -4.17 35.89
CA SER A 10 19.72 -5.06 35.80
C SER A 10 18.72 -4.43 34.83
N MET A 11 18.47 -5.14 33.73
CA MET A 11 17.43 -4.78 32.79
C MET A 11 16.11 -4.77 33.57
N GLY A 12 15.42 -3.63 33.61
CA GLY A 12 14.14 -3.53 34.33
C GLY A 12 13.11 -4.48 33.72
N LEU A 13 12.08 -4.86 34.49
CA LEU A 13 11.03 -5.81 34.08
C LEU A 13 10.47 -5.50 32.67
N MET A 14 10.20 -4.23 32.37
CA MET A 14 9.74 -3.78 31.05
C MET A 14 10.77 -3.99 29.92
N GLY A 15 12.07 -3.85 30.21
CA GLY A 15 13.12 -4.15 29.22
C GLY A 15 13.24 -5.65 28.98
N MET A 16 13.07 -6.47 30.02
CA MET A 16 13.03 -7.92 29.87
C MET A 16 11.85 -8.35 28.98
N PHE A 17 10.66 -7.76 29.19
CA PHE A 17 9.51 -7.99 28.32
C PHE A 17 9.77 -7.56 26.86
N GLY A 18 10.38 -6.39 26.65
CA GLY A 18 10.75 -5.92 25.30
C GLY A 18 11.70 -6.88 24.58
N VAL A 19 12.73 -7.39 25.26
CA VAL A 19 13.65 -8.39 24.69
C VAL A 19 12.95 -9.73 24.44
N LEU A 20 12.10 -10.19 25.35
CA LEU A 20 11.35 -11.44 25.19
C LEU A 20 10.34 -11.36 24.03
N MET A 21 9.62 -10.25 23.89
CA MET A 21 8.76 -10.02 22.74
C MET A 21 9.57 -10.02 21.45
N GLY A 22 10.70 -9.31 21.43
CA GLY A 22 11.56 -9.29 20.25
C GLY A 22 12.10 -10.66 19.87
N ALA A 23 12.61 -11.41 20.85
CA ALA A 23 13.06 -12.79 20.65
C ALA A 23 11.92 -13.71 20.19
N GLY A 24 10.70 -13.52 20.70
CA GLY A 24 9.50 -14.20 20.24
C GLY A 24 9.21 -13.93 18.76
N CYS A 25 9.32 -12.68 18.31
CA CYS A 25 9.20 -12.33 16.89
C CYS A 25 10.26 -13.02 16.03
N PHE A 26 11.53 -13.07 16.48
CA PHE A 26 12.59 -13.80 15.77
C PHE A 26 12.31 -15.30 15.66
N LEU A 27 11.82 -15.92 16.74
CA LEU A 27 11.46 -17.34 16.76
C LEU A 27 10.29 -17.64 15.82
N PHE A 28 9.23 -16.83 15.86
CA PHE A 28 8.08 -16.98 14.96
C PHE A 28 8.45 -16.75 13.50
N ALA A 29 9.31 -15.76 13.21
CA ALA A 29 9.82 -15.56 11.87
C ALA A 29 10.65 -16.76 11.39
N GLY A 30 11.55 -17.29 12.23
CA GLY A 30 12.35 -18.47 11.89
C GLY A 30 11.50 -19.71 11.61
N LEU A 31 10.47 -19.94 12.42
CA LEU A 31 9.48 -20.99 12.16
C LEU A 31 8.71 -20.73 10.85
N GLY A 32 8.37 -19.47 10.57
CA GLY A 32 7.73 -19.06 9.32
C GLY A 32 8.61 -19.27 8.08
N PHE A 33 9.91 -18.99 8.16
CA PHE A 33 10.85 -19.28 7.06
C PHE A 33 10.91 -20.78 6.75
N LEU A 34 10.94 -21.63 7.79
CA LEU A 34 10.89 -23.08 7.61
C LEU A 34 9.53 -23.52 7.06
N ASN A 35 8.44 -22.96 7.58
CA ASN A 35 7.08 -23.25 7.11
C ASN A 35 6.91 -22.91 5.63
N THR A 36 7.40 -21.74 5.20
CA THR A 36 7.34 -21.27 3.82
C THR A 36 8.29 -22.07 2.91
N ALA A 37 9.50 -22.37 3.37
CA ALA A 37 10.51 -23.07 2.56
C ALA A 37 10.16 -24.53 2.30
N PHE A 38 9.41 -25.17 3.21
CA PHE A 38 9.07 -26.59 3.11
C PHE A 38 7.57 -26.87 2.96
N ASP A 39 6.74 -25.82 2.88
CA ASP A 39 5.28 -25.89 2.71
C ASP A 39 4.59 -26.79 3.77
N TRP A 40 4.95 -26.58 5.04
CA TRP A 40 4.60 -27.48 6.14
C TRP A 40 3.25 -27.19 6.82
N GLU A 41 2.53 -26.14 6.40
CA GLU A 41 1.25 -25.69 6.99
C GLU A 41 1.24 -25.73 8.54
N LEU A 42 2.32 -25.27 9.16
CA LEU A 42 2.52 -25.38 10.61
C LEU A 42 1.51 -24.52 11.38
N VAL A 43 1.00 -25.08 12.47
CA VAL A 43 0.06 -24.42 13.37
C VAL A 43 0.53 -24.60 14.81
N LEU A 44 0.68 -23.49 15.54
CA LEU A 44 0.90 -23.53 16.98
C LEU A 44 -0.46 -23.57 17.70
N ARG A 45 -0.66 -24.60 18.52
CA ARG A 45 -1.78 -24.68 19.45
C ARG A 45 -1.31 -24.37 20.86
N ILE A 46 -1.82 -23.28 21.44
CA ILE A 46 -1.57 -22.94 22.85
C ILE A 46 -2.92 -22.78 23.52
N SER A 47 -3.24 -23.69 24.45
CA SER A 47 -4.37 -23.66 25.39
C SER A 47 -5.65 -22.97 24.86
N GLY A 48 -6.22 -23.49 23.76
CA GLY A 48 -7.50 -23.04 23.20
C GLY A 48 -7.40 -22.03 22.05
N ALA A 49 -6.22 -21.46 21.78
CA ALA A 49 -5.98 -20.62 20.61
C ALA A 49 -5.23 -21.38 19.51
N ARG A 50 -5.71 -21.24 18.26
CA ARG A 50 -5.01 -21.68 17.05
C ARG A 50 -4.28 -20.47 16.48
N VAL A 51 -2.95 -20.52 16.45
CA VAL A 51 -2.13 -19.47 15.82
C VAL A 51 -1.45 -20.10 14.61
N GLU A 52 -1.80 -19.61 13.42
CA GLU A 52 -1.20 -20.02 12.17
C GLU A 52 0.21 -19.42 12.08
N ILE A 53 1.18 -20.27 11.72
CA ILE A 53 2.57 -19.82 11.50
C ILE A 53 2.62 -19.11 10.14
N PRO A 54 3.33 -17.98 10.03
CA PRO A 54 3.52 -17.29 8.75
C PRO A 54 3.95 -18.25 7.62
N ASP A 55 3.37 -18.06 6.45
CA ASP A 55 3.56 -18.86 5.24
C ASP A 55 4.11 -18.02 4.06
N SER A 56 4.48 -16.77 4.32
CA SER A 56 5.07 -15.86 3.34
C SER A 56 6.35 -15.23 3.87
N TYR A 57 7.33 -15.08 2.98
CA TYR A 57 8.60 -14.45 3.31
C TYR A 57 8.43 -13.00 3.76
N ASP A 58 7.47 -12.26 3.19
CA ASP A 58 7.19 -10.87 3.57
C ASP A 58 6.74 -10.74 5.02
N VAL A 59 5.85 -11.62 5.49
CA VAL A 59 5.40 -11.65 6.89
C VAL A 59 6.56 -12.05 7.81
N CYS A 60 7.42 -12.97 7.38
CA CYS A 60 8.60 -13.36 8.15
C CYS A 60 9.61 -12.21 8.29
N TYR A 61 9.90 -11.48 7.21
CA TYR A 61 10.75 -10.29 7.26
C TYR A 61 10.13 -9.18 8.12
N GLY A 62 8.81 -8.98 8.05
CA GLY A 62 8.10 -8.06 8.93
C GLY A 62 8.25 -8.39 10.41
N LEU A 63 8.13 -9.67 10.78
CA LEU A 63 8.35 -10.15 12.15
C LEU A 63 9.81 -9.98 12.61
N LEU A 64 10.79 -10.27 11.76
CA LEU A 64 12.20 -10.01 12.07
C LEU A 64 12.46 -8.53 12.35
N ALA A 65 11.93 -7.65 11.50
CA ALA A 65 12.07 -6.20 11.65
C ALA A 65 11.41 -5.71 12.94
N ALA A 66 10.19 -6.17 13.25
CA ALA A 66 9.51 -5.86 14.51
C ALA A 66 10.32 -6.34 15.72
N GLY A 67 10.87 -7.56 15.66
CA GLY A 67 11.73 -8.11 16.71
C GLY A 67 12.98 -7.27 16.96
N ALA A 68 13.66 -6.86 15.88
CA ALA A 68 14.81 -5.96 15.95
C ALA A 68 14.46 -4.61 16.59
N VAL A 69 13.29 -4.05 16.27
CA VAL A 69 12.80 -2.79 16.84
C VAL A 69 12.56 -2.91 18.35
N PHE A 70 11.88 -3.96 18.83
CA PHE A 70 11.64 -4.14 20.26
C PHE A 70 12.93 -4.29 21.08
N ILE A 71 13.87 -5.07 20.57
CA ILE A 71 15.20 -5.24 21.18
C ILE A 71 15.96 -3.91 21.15
N GLY A 72 15.99 -3.25 19.99
CA GLY A 72 16.66 -1.96 19.79
C GLY A 72 16.14 -0.86 20.71
N LEU A 73 14.81 -0.69 20.82
CA LEU A 73 14.18 0.27 21.72
C LEU A 73 14.50 -0.02 23.19
N THR A 74 14.61 -1.29 23.57
CA THR A 74 14.99 -1.68 24.93
C THR A 74 16.41 -1.25 25.26
N PHE A 75 17.37 -1.56 24.38
CA PHE A 75 18.76 -1.13 24.57
C PHE A 75 18.91 0.39 24.52
N PHE A 76 18.16 1.05 23.63
CA PHE A 76 18.12 2.50 23.52
C PHE A 76 17.63 3.15 24.82
N GLY A 77 16.50 2.69 25.37
CA GLY A 77 15.99 3.18 26.66
C GLY A 77 16.98 2.99 27.81
N GLY A 78 17.70 1.85 27.82
CA GLY A 78 18.79 1.61 28.76
C GLY A 78 19.95 2.61 28.61
N ALA A 79 20.35 2.91 27.38
CA ALA A 79 21.41 3.87 27.08
C ALA A 79 21.02 5.30 27.49
N VAL A 80 19.80 5.74 27.17
CA VAL A 80 19.27 7.06 27.58
C VAL A 80 19.23 7.17 29.10
N LYS A 81 18.72 6.15 29.79
CA LYS A 81 18.70 6.11 31.27
C LYS A 81 20.10 6.23 31.86
N ARG A 82 21.08 5.52 31.29
CA ARG A 82 22.49 5.58 31.71
C ARG A 82 23.04 7.00 31.53
N LYS A 83 22.88 7.59 30.34
CA LYS A 83 23.34 8.96 30.04
C LYS A 83 22.67 10.02 30.93
N PHE A 84 21.37 9.87 31.18
CA PHE A 84 20.63 10.77 32.07
C PHE A 84 21.14 10.71 33.52
N LYS A 85 21.48 9.49 33.99
CA LYS A 85 22.06 9.28 35.32
C LYS A 85 23.48 9.83 35.41
N GLU A 86 24.31 9.64 34.37
CA GLU A 86 25.66 10.22 34.26
C GLU A 86 25.63 11.76 34.32
N ALA A 87 24.60 12.40 33.76
CA ALA A 87 24.42 13.85 33.77
C ALA A 87 23.89 14.41 35.11
N LYS A 88 24.07 13.71 36.24
CA LYS A 88 23.63 14.17 37.56
C LYS A 88 24.33 15.48 37.95
N GLY A 89 23.56 16.46 38.41
CA GLY A 89 24.06 17.81 38.75
C GLY A 89 24.18 18.76 37.55
N ARG A 90 23.90 18.31 36.33
CA ARG A 90 23.94 19.15 35.10
C ARG A 90 22.55 19.20 34.46
N PRO A 91 21.66 20.09 34.91
CA PRO A 91 20.24 20.09 34.50
C PRO A 91 20.07 20.33 32.99
N MET A 92 20.83 21.24 32.39
CA MET A 92 20.78 21.48 30.94
C MET A 92 21.18 20.26 30.12
N THR A 93 22.21 19.53 30.55
CA THR A 93 22.64 18.30 29.88
C THR A 93 21.56 17.22 29.93
N ARG A 94 20.81 17.14 31.04
CA ARG A 94 19.67 16.21 31.16
C ARG A 94 18.53 16.53 30.22
N VAL A 95 18.19 17.82 30.09
CA VAL A 95 17.18 18.28 29.13
C VAL A 95 17.60 17.94 27.70
N LEU A 96 18.85 18.23 27.33
CA LEU A 96 19.38 17.89 26.01
C LEU A 96 19.35 16.39 25.71
N ILE A 97 19.66 15.54 26.69
CA ILE A 97 19.57 14.07 26.53
C ILE A 97 18.13 13.64 26.25
N LEU A 98 17.14 14.18 26.98
CA LEU A 98 15.74 13.84 26.77
C LEU A 98 15.22 14.35 25.42
N LEU A 99 15.54 15.59 25.05
CA LEU A 99 15.17 16.16 23.75
C LEU A 99 15.82 15.39 22.59
N GLY A 100 17.11 15.05 22.71
CA GLY A 100 17.81 14.25 21.72
C GLY A 100 17.21 12.84 21.58
N ALA A 101 16.83 12.23 22.71
CA ALA A 101 16.15 10.93 22.69
C ALA A 101 14.77 10.99 22.04
N ALA A 102 13.97 12.02 22.36
CA ALA A 102 12.67 12.25 21.74
C ALA A 102 12.80 12.52 20.23
N GLY A 103 13.76 13.34 19.82
CA GLY A 103 14.04 13.63 18.41
C GLY A 103 14.45 12.37 17.64
N LEU A 104 15.31 11.53 18.22
CA LEU A 104 15.71 10.27 17.58
C LEU A 104 14.52 9.30 17.45
N LEU A 105 13.69 9.17 18.49
CA LEU A 105 12.48 8.35 18.43
C LEU A 105 11.51 8.85 17.36
N ALA A 106 11.30 10.16 17.28
CA ALA A 106 10.45 10.76 16.24
C ALA A 106 10.98 10.46 14.83
N ALA A 107 12.30 10.59 14.62
CA ALA A 107 12.93 10.29 13.33
C ALA A 107 12.80 8.81 12.94
N ILE A 108 13.08 7.89 13.88
CA ILE A 108 12.96 6.44 13.63
C ILE A 108 11.51 6.06 13.35
N PHE A 109 10.57 6.55 14.15
CA PHE A 109 9.15 6.26 13.93
C PHE A 109 8.67 6.76 12.57
N ARG A 110 9.10 7.97 12.17
CA ARG A 110 8.80 8.50 10.83
C ARG A 110 9.40 7.63 9.72
N ALA A 111 10.64 7.16 9.88
CA ALA A 111 11.28 6.26 8.92
C ALA A 111 10.51 4.93 8.79
N VAL A 112 10.13 4.31 9.90
CA VAL A 112 9.32 3.07 9.91
C VAL A 112 7.97 3.29 9.25
N GLN A 113 7.30 4.41 9.54
CA GLN A 113 6.04 4.77 8.91
C GLN A 113 6.18 4.90 7.38
N ILE A 114 7.22 5.59 6.90
CA ILE A 114 7.48 5.71 5.45
C ILE A 114 7.71 4.34 4.83
N ILE A 115 8.52 3.47 5.46
CA ILE A 115 8.76 2.12 4.95
C ILE A 115 7.45 1.32 4.88
N ALA A 116 6.61 1.39 5.91
CA ALA A 116 5.32 0.69 5.92
C ALA A 116 4.39 1.20 4.80
N LEU A 117 4.33 2.52 4.59
CA LEU A 117 3.54 3.13 3.53
C LEU A 117 4.08 2.74 2.14
N VAL A 118 5.39 2.84 1.91
CA VAL A 118 6.01 2.46 0.64
C VAL A 118 5.82 0.97 0.35
N ASN A 119 5.90 0.09 1.35
CA ASN A 119 5.67 -1.34 1.16
C ASN A 119 4.19 -1.65 0.83
N THR A 120 3.25 -0.88 1.40
CA THR A 120 1.81 -1.08 1.18
C THR A 120 1.35 -0.49 -0.15
N TYR A 121 1.79 0.74 -0.46
CA TYR A 121 1.30 1.52 -1.60
C TYR A 121 2.23 1.46 -2.81
N GLY A 122 3.47 1.00 -2.62
CA GLY A 122 4.52 0.95 -3.63
C GLY A 122 5.40 2.20 -3.65
N SER A 123 4.87 3.38 -3.34
CA SER A 123 5.65 4.61 -3.21
C SER A 123 4.90 5.64 -2.38
N MET A 124 5.60 6.66 -1.87
CA MET A 124 4.93 7.79 -1.20
C MET A 124 4.03 8.55 -2.17
N LEU A 125 4.44 8.69 -3.45
CA LEU A 125 3.61 9.30 -4.48
C LEU A 125 2.29 8.54 -4.66
N ALA A 126 2.34 7.20 -4.71
CA ALA A 126 1.15 6.36 -4.85
C ALA A 126 0.25 6.41 -3.60
N TYR A 127 0.84 6.54 -2.41
CA TYR A 127 0.10 6.78 -1.18
C TYR A 127 -0.64 8.13 -1.22
N TYR A 128 0.03 9.23 -1.55
CA TYR A 128 -0.64 10.54 -1.62
C TYR A 128 -1.66 10.63 -2.76
N ALA A 129 -1.42 9.93 -3.88
CA ALA A 129 -2.41 9.79 -4.95
C ALA A 129 -3.64 8.97 -4.51
N THR A 130 -3.52 8.08 -3.52
CA THR A 130 -4.64 7.37 -2.89
C THR A 130 -5.47 8.30 -2.02
N ASP A 131 -4.82 9.16 -1.24
CA ASP A 131 -5.51 10.07 -0.31
C ASP A 131 -6.03 11.35 -1.00
N GLY A 132 -5.59 11.61 -2.23
CA GLY A 132 -5.93 12.84 -2.96
C GLY A 132 -5.23 14.09 -2.43
N ASP A 133 -4.13 13.94 -1.67
CA ASP A 133 -3.35 15.07 -1.15
C ASP A 133 -2.52 15.70 -2.27
N LEU A 134 -3.12 16.66 -2.97
CA LEU A 134 -2.53 17.29 -4.15
C LEU A 134 -1.22 18.02 -3.86
N GLU A 135 -1.06 18.57 -2.65
CA GLU A 135 0.16 19.29 -2.29
C GLU A 135 1.32 18.33 -2.05
N ASP A 136 1.07 17.21 -1.37
CA ASP A 136 2.09 16.19 -1.19
C ASP A 136 2.37 15.42 -2.50
N VAL A 137 1.37 15.22 -3.38
CA VAL A 137 1.60 14.71 -4.75
C VAL A 137 2.56 15.64 -5.51
N LYS A 138 2.32 16.96 -5.52
CA LYS A 138 3.22 17.92 -6.17
C LYS A 138 4.64 17.87 -5.59
N LYS A 139 4.77 17.78 -4.27
CA LYS A 139 6.08 17.69 -3.59
C LYS A 139 6.83 16.43 -3.97
N GLU A 140 6.17 15.27 -4.01
CA GLU A 140 6.81 14.03 -4.42
C GLU A 140 7.20 14.06 -5.91
N LEU A 141 6.35 14.58 -6.79
CA LEU A 141 6.67 14.77 -8.21
C LEU A 141 7.91 15.67 -8.39
N ALA A 142 8.02 16.75 -7.61
CA ALA A 142 9.15 17.67 -7.66
C ALA A 142 10.50 17.03 -7.25
N LYS A 143 10.48 15.87 -6.58
CA LYS A 143 11.71 15.11 -6.25
C LYS A 143 12.23 14.28 -7.42
N GLY A 144 11.52 14.25 -8.56
CA GLY A 144 11.88 13.45 -9.73
C GLY A 144 11.35 12.03 -9.62
N ALA A 145 10.03 11.88 -9.65
CA ALA A 145 9.37 10.57 -9.65
C ALA A 145 9.82 9.71 -10.84
N THR A 146 10.10 8.43 -10.57
CA THR A 146 10.47 7.48 -11.63
C THR A 146 9.24 7.04 -12.43
N ALA A 147 9.46 6.43 -13.61
CA ALA A 147 8.36 5.84 -14.37
C ALA A 147 7.59 4.78 -13.55
N GLU A 148 8.27 4.02 -12.70
CA GLU A 148 7.64 3.02 -11.84
C GLU A 148 6.79 3.67 -10.74
N ASP A 149 7.24 4.80 -10.17
CA ASP A 149 6.45 5.57 -9.21
C ASP A 149 5.15 6.10 -9.84
N LEU A 150 5.24 6.59 -11.08
CA LEU A 150 4.10 7.09 -11.85
C LEU A 150 3.12 5.96 -12.19
N ASP A 151 3.59 4.82 -12.69
CA ASP A 151 2.75 3.64 -12.99
C ASP A 151 2.00 3.16 -11.74
N ARG A 152 2.68 3.10 -10.58
CA ARG A 152 2.07 2.74 -9.29
C ARG A 152 1.03 3.79 -8.86
N ALA A 153 1.35 5.08 -9.01
CA ALA A 153 0.47 6.17 -8.58
C ALA A 153 -0.80 6.28 -9.44
N VAL A 154 -0.73 6.05 -10.75
CA VAL A 154 -1.90 6.01 -11.63
C VAL A 154 -2.86 4.92 -11.19
N GLY A 155 -2.35 3.71 -10.93
CA GLY A 155 -3.18 2.60 -10.44
C GLY A 155 -3.88 2.91 -9.11
N ARG A 156 -3.18 3.58 -8.18
CA ARG A 156 -3.77 4.02 -6.90
C ARG A 156 -4.77 5.16 -7.06
N ALA A 157 -4.49 6.16 -7.90
CA ALA A 157 -5.44 7.23 -8.17
C ALA A 157 -6.74 6.68 -8.78
N ALA A 158 -6.64 5.71 -9.70
CA ALA A 158 -7.78 5.04 -10.29
C ALA A 158 -8.61 4.25 -9.25
N GLN A 159 -7.95 3.48 -8.39
CA GLN A 159 -8.62 2.67 -7.37
C GLN A 159 -9.54 3.51 -6.45
N TYR A 160 -9.20 4.78 -6.23
CA TYR A 160 -9.94 5.70 -5.36
C TYR A 160 -10.65 6.83 -6.12
N ASP A 161 -10.69 6.77 -7.45
CA ASP A 161 -11.32 7.76 -8.34
C ASP A 161 -10.79 9.21 -8.17
N ASN A 162 -9.52 9.36 -7.80
CA ASN A 162 -8.86 10.64 -7.55
C ASN A 162 -8.38 11.30 -8.85
N HIS A 163 -9.33 11.83 -9.61
CA HIS A 163 -9.05 12.47 -10.91
C HIS A 163 -8.17 13.73 -10.81
N GLU A 164 -8.23 14.49 -9.72
CA GLU A 164 -7.35 15.65 -9.51
C GLU A 164 -5.88 15.23 -9.32
N ALA A 165 -5.63 14.14 -8.60
CA ALA A 165 -4.31 13.55 -8.49
C ALA A 165 -3.84 13.00 -9.84
N LEU A 166 -4.72 12.32 -10.58
CA LEU A 166 -4.42 11.85 -11.95
C LEU A 166 -3.97 13.01 -12.84
N ALA A 167 -4.59 14.19 -12.77
CA ALA A 167 -4.22 15.34 -13.59
C ALA A 167 -2.75 15.75 -13.36
N LEU A 168 -2.31 15.74 -12.11
CA LEU A 168 -0.91 16.05 -11.75
C LEU A 168 0.04 14.95 -12.24
N LEU A 169 -0.35 13.68 -12.13
CA LEU A 169 0.45 12.55 -12.59
C LEU A 169 0.63 12.59 -14.13
N LEU A 170 -0.45 12.83 -14.87
CA LEU A 170 -0.42 12.95 -16.33
C LEU A 170 0.40 14.16 -16.78
N ALA A 171 0.30 15.29 -16.08
CA ALA A 171 1.14 16.46 -16.34
C ALA A 171 2.64 16.19 -16.08
N ALA A 172 2.96 15.26 -15.18
CA ALA A 172 4.32 14.78 -14.92
C ALA A 172 4.79 13.66 -15.87
N GLY A 173 3.98 13.31 -16.89
CA GLY A 173 4.34 12.32 -17.90
C GLY A 173 3.91 10.89 -17.59
N ALA A 174 3.03 10.67 -16.61
CA ALA A 174 2.40 9.37 -16.43
C ALA A 174 1.56 8.99 -17.65
N ASP A 175 1.46 7.69 -17.93
CA ASP A 175 0.57 7.14 -18.96
C ASP A 175 -0.16 5.89 -18.41
N PHE A 176 -1.04 5.30 -19.22
CA PHE A 176 -1.81 4.11 -18.83
C PHE A 176 -1.19 2.80 -19.32
N THR A 177 -0.04 2.86 -20.00
CA THR A 177 0.57 1.70 -20.69
C THR A 177 1.26 0.73 -19.73
N GLN A 178 1.60 1.17 -18.52
CA GLN A 178 2.21 0.35 -17.47
C GLN A 178 3.49 -0.36 -17.93
N LYS A 179 4.35 0.34 -18.68
CA LYS A 179 5.56 -0.25 -19.28
C LYS A 179 6.52 -0.81 -18.26
N THR A 180 6.51 -0.32 -17.01
CA THR A 180 7.41 -0.84 -15.97
C THR A 180 6.92 -2.14 -15.36
N ARG A 181 5.68 -2.56 -15.64
CA ARG A 181 5.12 -3.84 -15.17
C ARG A 181 5.35 -4.98 -16.17
N PRO A 182 5.47 -6.23 -15.68
CA PRO A 182 5.45 -7.43 -16.53
C PRO A 182 4.19 -7.47 -17.39
N GLU A 183 4.29 -7.91 -18.66
CA GLU A 183 3.18 -7.84 -19.62
C GLU A 183 1.90 -8.55 -19.13
N GLY A 184 2.02 -9.69 -18.46
CA GLY A 184 0.86 -10.43 -17.92
C GLY A 184 0.19 -9.78 -16.70
N GLU A 185 0.81 -8.76 -16.11
CA GLU A 185 0.32 -8.04 -14.93
C GLU A 185 -0.26 -6.66 -15.26
N ARG A 186 -0.11 -6.20 -16.51
CA ARG A 186 -0.68 -4.92 -16.96
C ARG A 186 -2.19 -5.05 -17.11
N ARG A 187 -2.95 -4.12 -16.53
CA ARG A 187 -4.42 -4.11 -16.57
C ARG A 187 -4.96 -2.70 -16.76
N CYS A 188 -6.05 -2.53 -17.48
CA CYS A 188 -6.61 -1.20 -17.69
C CYS A 188 -7.20 -0.62 -16.40
N MET A 189 -6.68 0.53 -15.97
CA MET A 189 -7.03 1.17 -14.69
C MET A 189 -8.30 2.04 -14.79
N LEU A 190 -9.17 1.81 -15.78
CA LEU A 190 -10.39 2.59 -15.97
C LEU A 190 -11.64 1.90 -15.37
N ALA A 191 -11.55 0.60 -15.08
CA ALA A 191 -12.64 -0.12 -14.44
C ALA A 191 -12.88 0.44 -13.02
N GLY A 192 -14.13 0.69 -12.67
CA GLY A 192 -14.51 1.21 -11.36
C GLY A 192 -14.30 2.71 -11.14
N THR A 193 -13.86 3.47 -12.17
CA THR A 193 -13.67 4.93 -12.10
C THR A 193 -14.88 5.70 -12.58
N GLY A 194 -15.03 6.94 -12.11
CA GLY A 194 -16.14 7.83 -12.40
C GLY A 194 -15.97 8.65 -13.68
N PRO A 195 -17.04 9.35 -14.13
CA PRO A 195 -17.02 10.13 -15.37
C PRO A 195 -15.88 11.16 -15.46
N ALA A 196 -15.54 11.83 -14.34
CA ALA A 196 -14.49 12.86 -14.32
C ALA A 196 -13.10 12.26 -14.60
N PHE A 197 -12.80 11.11 -13.99
CA PHE A 197 -11.55 10.39 -14.19
C PHE A 197 -11.43 9.88 -15.63
N ILE A 198 -12.50 9.28 -16.16
CA ILE A 198 -12.56 8.81 -17.55
C ILE A 198 -12.36 9.97 -18.52
N LYS A 199 -13.09 11.09 -18.38
CA LYS A 199 -12.94 12.26 -19.25
C LYS A 199 -11.50 12.75 -19.29
N LEU A 200 -10.85 12.84 -18.12
CA LEU A 200 -9.47 13.27 -18.02
C LEU A 200 -8.51 12.29 -18.69
N ALA A 201 -8.65 10.99 -18.43
CA ALA A 201 -7.84 9.95 -19.08
C ALA A 201 -7.98 10.01 -20.61
N LEU A 202 -9.21 10.10 -21.13
CA LEU A 202 -9.47 10.20 -22.56
C LEU A 202 -8.90 11.49 -23.17
N ALA A 203 -8.99 12.62 -22.47
CA ALA A 203 -8.41 13.89 -22.91
C ALA A 203 -6.87 13.81 -23.04
N HIS A 204 -6.23 12.90 -22.32
CA HIS A 204 -4.80 12.59 -22.42
C HIS A 204 -4.48 11.42 -23.35
N GLY A 205 -5.42 11.02 -24.23
CA GLY A 205 -5.16 10.07 -25.31
C GLY A 205 -5.22 8.60 -24.88
N VAL A 206 -5.89 8.28 -23.77
CA VAL A 206 -6.12 6.89 -23.38
C VAL A 206 -7.14 6.25 -24.33
N THR A 207 -6.77 5.13 -24.93
CA THR A 207 -7.54 4.37 -25.93
C THR A 207 -7.39 2.87 -25.67
N PRO A 208 -8.14 1.97 -26.36
CA PRO A 208 -7.92 0.54 -26.24
C PRO A 208 -6.48 0.09 -26.51
N ALA A 209 -5.74 0.81 -27.37
CA ALA A 209 -4.36 0.50 -27.70
C ALA A 209 -3.35 0.93 -26.62
N THR A 210 -3.71 1.91 -25.78
CA THR A 210 -2.83 2.45 -24.72
C THR A 210 -3.26 2.02 -23.31
N CYS A 211 -4.38 1.30 -23.19
CA CYS A 211 -4.85 0.69 -21.94
C CYS A 211 -4.74 -0.84 -22.05
N PRO A 212 -3.72 -1.45 -21.42
CA PRO A 212 -3.46 -2.90 -21.51
C PRO A 212 -4.65 -3.72 -21.02
N ASP A 213 -4.88 -4.88 -21.64
CA ASP A 213 -5.90 -5.85 -21.21
C ASP A 213 -7.28 -5.19 -20.96
N SER A 214 -7.77 -4.47 -21.97
CA SER A 214 -8.99 -3.65 -21.88
C SER A 214 -10.13 -4.12 -22.78
N ALA A 215 -10.00 -5.29 -23.41
CA ALA A 215 -10.98 -5.79 -24.39
C ALA A 215 -12.38 -5.95 -23.78
N ASP A 216 -12.45 -6.36 -22.52
CA ASP A 216 -13.65 -6.56 -21.71
C ASP A 216 -13.86 -5.44 -20.66
N LEU A 217 -13.21 -4.27 -20.82
CA LEU A 217 -13.33 -3.15 -19.89
C LEU A 217 -14.79 -2.77 -19.59
N LEU A 218 -15.62 -2.67 -20.63
CA LEU A 218 -17.03 -2.32 -20.48
C LEU A 218 -17.83 -3.37 -19.69
N TRP A 219 -17.42 -4.64 -19.72
CA TRP A 219 -18.01 -5.68 -18.87
C TRP A 219 -17.74 -5.38 -17.39
N TYR A 220 -16.47 -5.08 -17.03
CA TYR A 220 -16.09 -4.79 -15.65
C TYR A 220 -16.73 -3.52 -15.11
N VAL A 221 -16.75 -2.46 -15.93
CA VAL A 221 -17.45 -1.21 -15.62
C VAL A 221 -18.92 -1.48 -15.26
N VAL A 222 -19.64 -2.26 -16.07
CA VAL A 222 -21.06 -2.57 -15.85
C VAL A 222 -21.29 -3.51 -14.67
N ARG A 223 -20.37 -4.47 -14.46
CA ARG A 223 -20.44 -5.42 -13.35
C ARG A 223 -20.38 -4.73 -11.99
N GLU A 224 -19.57 -3.68 -11.88
CA GLU A 224 -19.26 -3.01 -10.61
C GLU A 224 -20.07 -1.73 -10.39
N GLY A 225 -20.60 -1.15 -11.46
CA GLY A 225 -21.41 0.07 -11.41
C GLY A 225 -22.74 -0.08 -10.68
N LYS A 226 -23.12 0.96 -9.91
CA LYS A 226 -24.36 1.02 -9.13
C LYS A 226 -25.28 2.18 -9.52
N ASP A 227 -24.71 3.27 -10.02
CA ASP A 227 -25.45 4.45 -10.47
C ASP A 227 -25.62 4.39 -12.00
N ASP A 228 -26.85 4.17 -12.46
CA ASP A 228 -27.15 3.99 -13.88
C ASP A 228 -26.84 5.24 -14.73
N ALA A 229 -27.05 6.45 -14.20
CA ALA A 229 -26.84 7.67 -14.97
C ALA A 229 -25.34 7.95 -15.17
N ALA A 230 -24.57 7.88 -14.09
CA ALA A 230 -23.12 8.04 -14.15
C ALA A 230 -22.46 6.93 -14.98
N LEU A 231 -22.96 5.70 -14.87
CA LEU A 231 -22.44 4.56 -15.61
C LEU A 231 -22.76 4.65 -17.11
N ALA A 232 -23.97 5.09 -17.48
CA ALA A 232 -24.33 5.34 -18.87
C ALA A 232 -23.42 6.40 -19.52
N GLU A 233 -23.06 7.44 -18.76
CA GLU A 233 -22.09 8.44 -19.21
C GLU A 233 -20.70 7.83 -19.41
N VAL A 234 -20.19 7.06 -18.45
CA VAL A 234 -18.90 6.34 -18.57
C VAL A 234 -18.90 5.42 -19.79
N VAL A 235 -19.94 4.62 -19.98
CA VAL A 235 -20.08 3.72 -21.14
C VAL A 235 -20.07 4.53 -22.44
N THR A 236 -20.80 5.64 -22.50
CA THR A 236 -20.86 6.48 -23.70
C THR A 236 -19.48 7.05 -24.03
N LEU A 237 -18.75 7.55 -23.04
CA LEU A 237 -17.39 8.08 -23.19
C LEU A 237 -16.42 7.01 -23.71
N LEU A 238 -16.41 5.83 -23.06
CA LEU A 238 -15.53 4.73 -23.44
C LEU A 238 -15.86 4.18 -24.83
N ARG A 239 -17.15 4.03 -25.17
CA ARG A 239 -17.54 3.62 -26.52
C ARG A 239 -17.12 4.65 -27.58
N GLY A 240 -17.30 5.94 -27.28
CA GLY A 240 -16.86 7.03 -28.15
C GLY A 240 -15.33 7.04 -28.38
N ALA A 241 -14.55 6.54 -27.43
CA ALA A 241 -13.11 6.37 -27.55
C ALA A 241 -12.67 5.02 -28.17
N GLY A 242 -13.61 4.19 -28.60
CA GLY A 242 -13.34 2.97 -29.38
C GLY A 242 -13.41 1.65 -28.62
N TRP A 243 -13.81 1.65 -27.34
CA TRP A 243 -14.05 0.39 -26.63
C TRP A 243 -15.34 -0.29 -27.09
N THR A 244 -15.25 -1.58 -27.37
CA THR A 244 -16.39 -2.41 -27.78
C THR A 244 -16.97 -3.17 -26.59
N PRO A 245 -18.31 -3.36 -26.50
CA PRO A 245 -18.96 -4.05 -25.39
C PRO A 245 -18.82 -5.58 -25.52
N VAL A 246 -17.60 -6.09 -25.36
CA VAL A 246 -17.27 -7.52 -25.38
C VAL A 246 -17.37 -8.09 -23.96
N ALA A 247 -18.00 -9.25 -23.83
CA ALA A 247 -18.03 -10.01 -22.59
C ALA A 247 -16.84 -10.98 -22.54
N PRO A 248 -16.26 -11.22 -21.35
CA PRO A 248 -15.17 -12.20 -21.20
C PRO A 248 -15.67 -13.62 -21.42
N GLU A 249 -14.76 -14.54 -21.76
CA GLU A 249 -15.11 -15.94 -22.09
C GLU A 249 -15.92 -16.65 -21.00
N TYR A 250 -15.58 -16.41 -19.73
CA TYR A 250 -16.27 -17.01 -18.59
C TYR A 250 -17.72 -16.51 -18.40
N ALA A 251 -18.12 -15.42 -19.06
CA ALA A 251 -19.50 -14.91 -19.03
C ALA A 251 -20.47 -15.78 -19.87
N GLY A 252 -19.94 -16.73 -20.66
CA GLY A 252 -20.73 -17.61 -21.51
C GLY A 252 -21.54 -16.84 -22.55
N LYS A 253 -22.87 -16.96 -22.53
CA LYS A 253 -23.78 -16.31 -23.49
C LYS A 253 -24.24 -14.91 -23.06
N GLN A 254 -23.83 -14.43 -21.90
CA GLN A 254 -24.29 -13.15 -21.38
C GLN A 254 -23.59 -11.99 -22.11
N SER A 255 -24.38 -11.08 -22.69
CA SER A 255 -23.85 -9.84 -23.25
C SER A 255 -23.70 -8.76 -22.18
N VAL A 256 -22.84 -7.77 -22.42
CA VAL A 256 -22.66 -6.62 -21.51
C VAL A 256 -24.00 -5.88 -21.29
N ALA A 257 -24.79 -5.69 -22.35
CA ALA A 257 -26.13 -5.09 -22.24
C ALA A 257 -27.11 -5.98 -21.48
N GLY A 258 -26.97 -7.30 -21.58
CA GLY A 258 -27.73 -8.26 -20.78
C GLY A 258 -27.39 -8.16 -19.29
N LEU A 259 -26.11 -7.99 -18.95
CA LEU A 259 -25.66 -7.72 -17.58
C LEU A 259 -26.23 -6.42 -17.03
N ALA A 260 -26.18 -5.32 -17.80
CA ALA A 260 -26.78 -4.05 -17.40
C ALA A 260 -28.28 -4.18 -17.09
N LYS A 261 -29.04 -4.92 -17.92
CA LYS A 261 -30.46 -5.21 -17.66
C LYS A 261 -30.67 -6.04 -16.40
N GLN A 262 -29.83 -7.05 -16.16
CA GLN A 262 -29.89 -7.85 -14.93
C GLN A 262 -29.67 -7.01 -13.68
N HIS A 263 -28.81 -5.98 -13.76
CA HIS A 263 -28.54 -5.04 -12.67
C HIS A 263 -29.56 -3.90 -12.57
N ASN A 264 -30.63 -3.91 -13.40
CA ASN A 264 -31.64 -2.86 -13.46
C ASN A 264 -31.06 -1.48 -13.84
N LEU A 265 -30.17 -1.46 -14.83
CA LEU A 265 -29.46 -0.26 -15.35
C LEU A 265 -29.94 0.08 -16.78
N PRO A 266 -31.17 0.61 -16.95
CA PRO A 266 -31.76 0.84 -18.26
C PRO A 266 -31.03 1.87 -19.12
N LEU A 267 -30.50 2.96 -18.55
CA LEU A 267 -29.75 3.98 -19.29
C LEU A 267 -28.43 3.40 -19.81
N THR A 268 -27.75 2.65 -18.97
CA THR A 268 -26.50 1.96 -19.31
C THR A 268 -26.75 0.92 -20.40
N ALA A 269 -27.82 0.13 -20.29
CA ALA A 269 -28.18 -0.84 -21.33
C ALA A 269 -28.45 -0.15 -22.67
N ALA A 270 -29.13 1.00 -22.67
CA ALA A 270 -29.35 1.79 -23.88
C ALA A 270 -28.01 2.30 -24.47
N ALA A 271 -27.14 2.87 -23.64
CA ALA A 271 -25.82 3.36 -24.02
C ALA A 271 -24.92 2.27 -24.62
N LEU A 272 -25.07 1.01 -24.21
CA LEU A 272 -24.33 -0.14 -24.78
C LEU A 272 -24.84 -0.58 -26.17
N THR A 273 -26.08 -0.24 -26.51
CA THR A 273 -26.74 -0.66 -27.76
C THR A 273 -26.90 0.46 -28.79
N ALA A 274 -26.62 1.71 -28.40
CA ALA A 274 -26.60 2.84 -29.32
C ALA A 274 -25.59 2.58 -30.47
N PRO A 275 -25.86 3.05 -31.69
CA PRO A 275 -24.92 2.91 -32.80
C PRO A 275 -23.56 3.56 -32.51
#